data_AF-A0A1T5N4N5-F1
#
_entry.id   AF-A0A1T5N4N5-F1
#
_cell.length_a   1.000
_cell.length_b   1.000
_cell.length_c   1.000
_cell.angle_alpha   90.00
_cell.angle_beta   90.00
_cell.angle_gamma   90.00
#
_symmetry.space_group_name_H-M   'P 1'
#
loop_
_entity.id
_entity.type
_entity.pdbx_description
1 polymer ?
#
loop_
_entity_poly.entity_id
_entity_poly.type
_entity_poly.pdbx_seq_one_letter_code
_entity_poly.pdbx_strand_id
1 'polypeptide(L)'
;MRTIISCVILFVNYLTCSAQVQVKLVEYEYIRFSYTQTCNKSFINKAMVFRKGNDSITINQKLPFNFDKKEIFDNGIFYSCNIEVGNTYTLNLIQITQDSIPIEYTSYYRINSIFPNKGRKSEFIEISKDSAFDYKGRYDKYFDIKNTLYKMTVLSPATNCKFDH
;
A
#
# COMPACT_ATOMS: atom_id res chain seq x y z
N MET A 1 -6.41 51.31 -42.35
CA MET A 1 -5.83 51.55 -41.01
C MET A 1 -6.45 50.50 -40.09
N ARG A 2 -5.82 49.34 -39.81
CA ARG A 2 -4.71 49.08 -38.85
C ARG A 2 -4.93 49.91 -37.58
N THR A 3 -5.24 49.37 -36.40
CA THR A 3 -4.42 48.49 -35.51
C THR A 3 -5.37 48.03 -34.36
N ILE A 4 -5.73 46.76 -34.17
CA ILE A 4 -5.02 45.63 -33.49
C ILE A 4 -5.05 45.68 -31.94
N ILE A 5 -5.74 44.68 -31.39
CA ILE A 5 -5.53 43.90 -30.14
C ILE A 5 -6.05 44.49 -28.81
N SER A 6 -7.26 44.06 -28.45
CA SER A 6 -7.68 43.90 -27.06
C SER A 6 -6.98 42.67 -26.47
N CYS A 7 -6.05 42.87 -25.54
CA CYS A 7 -5.44 41.79 -24.75
C CYS A 7 -6.46 41.21 -23.76
N VAL A 8 -7.26 40.24 -24.20
CA VAL A 8 -7.95 39.31 -23.29
C VAL A 8 -6.90 38.33 -22.80
N ILE A 9 -6.34 38.59 -21.62
CA ILE A 9 -5.53 37.61 -20.90
C ILE A 9 -6.50 36.52 -20.40
N LEU A 10 -6.73 35.51 -21.23
CA LEU A 10 -7.27 34.22 -20.83
C LEU A 10 -6.26 33.59 -19.86
N PHE A 11 -6.49 33.76 -18.55
CA PHE A 11 -5.89 32.91 -17.52
C PHE A 11 -6.48 31.50 -17.66
N VAL A 12 -5.92 30.74 -18.59
CA VAL A 12 -6.28 29.35 -18.85
C VAL A 12 -5.08 28.47 -18.54
N ASN A 13 -5.32 27.52 -17.62
CA ASN A 13 -4.48 26.41 -17.17
C ASN A 13 -3.33 26.82 -16.22
N TYR A 14 -3.14 26.17 -15.08
CA TYR A 14 -2.98 24.72 -14.91
C TYR A 14 -3.68 24.21 -13.64
N LEU A 15 -4.87 23.63 -13.76
CA LEU A 15 -5.27 22.57 -12.84
C LEU A 15 -4.44 21.36 -13.22
N THR A 16 -3.29 21.18 -12.58
CA THR A 16 -2.55 19.91 -12.64
C THR A 16 -3.43 18.86 -11.96
N CYS A 17 -4.29 18.21 -12.75
CA CYS A 17 -4.95 16.99 -12.33
C CYS A 17 -3.83 15.99 -12.00
N SER A 18 -3.55 15.83 -10.72
CA SER A 18 -2.60 14.84 -10.23
C SER A 18 -3.28 13.49 -10.37
N ALA A 19 -3.18 12.88 -11.55
CA ALA A 19 -3.71 11.56 -11.79
C ALA A 19 -3.08 10.60 -10.77
N GLN A 20 -3.91 9.90 -10.00
CA GLN A 20 -3.45 8.93 -9.02
C GLN A 20 -2.74 7.79 -9.74
N VAL A 21 -1.47 7.55 -9.41
CA VAL A 21 -0.66 6.49 -10.04
C VAL A 21 -1.21 5.12 -9.63
N GLN A 22 -1.55 4.32 -10.63
CA GLN A 22 -2.03 2.95 -10.44
C GLN A 22 -1.00 1.96 -10.98
N VAL A 23 -0.78 0.89 -10.23
CA VAL A 23 0.04 -0.25 -10.63
C VAL A 23 -0.89 -1.45 -10.77
N LYS A 24 -0.92 -2.02 -11.98
CA LYS A 24 -1.71 -3.20 -12.30
C LYS A 24 -0.77 -4.36 -12.60
N LEU A 25 -0.75 -5.35 -11.72
CA LEU A 25 0.06 -6.57 -11.85
C LEU A 25 -0.86 -7.67 -12.39
N VAL A 26 -0.85 -7.88 -13.70
CA VAL A 26 -1.73 -8.87 -14.37
C VAL A 26 -1.03 -10.21 -14.47
N GLU A 27 -1.69 -11.27 -14.02
CA GLU A 27 -1.23 -12.66 -14.12
C GLU A 27 0.17 -12.88 -13.52
N TYR A 28 0.33 -12.50 -12.27
CA TYR A 28 1.51 -12.80 -11.47
C TYR A 28 1.27 -14.03 -10.60
N GLU A 29 2.14 -15.02 -10.70
CA GLU A 29 2.14 -16.21 -9.86
C GLU A 29 2.64 -15.84 -8.45
N TYR A 30 1.90 -16.21 -7.41
CA TYR A 30 2.35 -16.03 -6.03
C TYR A 30 3.28 -17.18 -5.63
N ILE A 31 4.56 -16.89 -5.41
CA ILE A 31 5.60 -17.93 -5.29
C ILE A 31 5.86 -18.32 -3.83
N ARG A 32 5.91 -17.33 -2.93
CA ARG A 32 6.25 -17.53 -1.53
C ARG A 32 6.00 -16.28 -0.72
N PHE A 33 6.00 -16.44 0.60
CA PHE A 33 6.18 -15.33 1.53
C PHE A 33 7.24 -15.65 2.58
N SER A 34 7.70 -14.61 3.26
CA SER A 34 8.52 -14.71 4.46
C SER A 34 8.16 -13.60 5.43
N TYR A 35 8.35 -13.87 6.72
CA TYR A 35 8.21 -12.86 7.75
C TYR A 35 9.58 -12.29 8.11
N THR A 36 9.70 -10.96 8.14
CA THR A 36 10.90 -10.26 8.59
C THR A 36 10.54 -9.22 9.65
N GLN A 37 11.51 -8.88 10.50
CA GLN A 37 11.32 -7.81 11.48
C GLN A 37 11.11 -6.46 10.78
N THR A 38 10.42 -5.56 11.47
CA THR A 38 10.27 -4.15 11.09
C THR A 38 11.07 -3.26 12.04
N CYS A 39 11.08 -1.95 11.82
CA CYS A 39 11.63 -0.97 12.77
C CYS A 39 10.68 -0.65 13.95
N ASN A 40 9.67 -1.49 14.21
CA ASN A 40 8.77 -1.43 15.37
C ASN A 40 8.44 -2.84 15.87
N LYS A 41 8.72 -3.14 17.13
CA LYS A 41 8.48 -4.48 17.71
C LYS A 41 7.02 -4.93 17.67
N SER A 42 6.07 -3.99 17.59
CA SER A 42 4.63 -4.29 17.52
C SER A 42 4.15 -4.62 16.10
N PHE A 43 5.05 -4.69 15.12
CA PHE A 43 4.73 -5.04 13.74
C PHE A 43 5.75 -6.00 13.13
N ILE A 44 5.26 -6.89 12.26
CA ILE A 44 6.06 -7.78 11.44
C ILE A 44 5.81 -7.51 9.96
N ASN A 45 6.83 -7.69 9.13
CA ASN A 45 6.72 -7.54 7.69
C ASN A 45 6.44 -8.90 7.06
N LYS A 46 5.32 -9.04 6.35
CA LYS A 46 5.04 -10.16 5.45
C LYS A 46 5.48 -9.77 4.04
N ALA A 47 6.64 -10.27 3.61
CA ALA A 47 7.15 -10.05 2.27
C ALA A 47 6.60 -11.13 1.32
N MET A 48 5.69 -10.75 0.43
CA MET A 48 5.05 -11.64 -0.55
C MET A 48 5.73 -11.49 -1.90
N VAL A 49 6.18 -12.60 -2.50
CA VAL A 49 6.91 -12.60 -3.77
C VAL A 49 5.99 -13.11 -4.89
N PHE A 50 5.85 -12.27 -5.91
CA PHE A 50 5.07 -12.53 -7.10
C PHE A 50 6.01 -12.59 -8.33
N ARG A 51 5.72 -13.46 -9.30
CA ARG A 51 6.54 -13.64 -10.50
C ARG A 51 5.71 -13.60 -11.78
N LYS A 52 6.27 -13.02 -12.84
CA LYS A 52 5.76 -13.13 -14.21
C LYS A 52 6.93 -13.30 -15.18
N GLY A 53 7.03 -14.49 -15.79
CA GLY A 53 8.21 -14.84 -16.59
C GLY A 53 9.49 -14.77 -15.74
N ASN A 54 10.46 -13.97 -16.17
CA ASN A 54 11.72 -13.74 -15.45
C ASN A 54 11.64 -12.59 -14.43
N ASP A 55 10.56 -11.81 -14.44
CA ASP A 55 10.39 -10.68 -13.54
C ASP A 55 9.80 -11.14 -12.20
N SER A 56 10.30 -10.57 -11.11
CA SER A 56 9.74 -10.76 -9.78
C SER A 56 9.50 -9.43 -9.08
N ILE A 57 8.45 -9.39 -8.28
CA ILE A 57 8.09 -8.24 -7.46
C ILE A 57 7.79 -8.70 -6.05
N THR A 58 8.34 -7.97 -5.07
CA THR A 58 8.05 -8.18 -3.66
C THR A 58 7.09 -7.10 -3.19
N ILE A 59 5.96 -7.53 -2.64
CA ILE A 59 4.95 -6.68 -2.03
C ILE A 59 4.99 -6.95 -0.52
N ASN A 60 5.21 -5.90 0.26
CA ASN A 60 5.29 -5.97 1.70
C ASN A 60 3.95 -5.60 2.34
N GLN A 61 3.56 -6.34 3.36
CA GLN A 61 2.44 -6.01 4.23
C GLN A 61 2.94 -5.92 5.67
N LYS A 62 2.65 -4.80 6.35
CA LYS A 62 3.01 -4.61 7.77
C LYS A 62 1.84 -5.07 8.63
N LEU A 63 2.03 -6.17 9.33
CA LEU A 63 1.02 -6.81 10.15
C LEU A 63 1.29 -6.55 11.63
N PRO A 64 0.26 -6.32 12.45
CA PRO A 64 0.42 -6.24 13.89
C PRO A 64 0.96 -7.55 14.47
N PHE A 65 1.90 -7.42 15.40
CA PHE A 65 2.59 -8.52 16.03
C PHE A 65 2.62 -8.32 17.54
N ASN A 66 2.07 -9.28 18.28
CA ASN A 66 2.19 -9.31 19.72
C ASN A 66 3.48 -10.05 20.08
N PHE A 67 4.50 -9.29 20.46
CA PHE A 67 5.82 -9.82 20.79
C PHE A 67 5.79 -10.78 21.99
N ASP A 68 5.03 -10.45 23.04
CA ASP A 68 4.96 -11.23 24.28
C ASP A 68 4.32 -12.61 24.04
N LYS A 69 3.28 -12.65 23.20
CA LYS A 69 2.57 -13.87 22.83
C LYS A 69 3.15 -14.57 21.60
N LYS A 70 4.09 -13.93 20.90
CA LYS A 70 4.62 -14.36 19.59
C LYS A 70 3.52 -14.63 18.56
N GLU A 71 2.52 -13.75 18.52
CA GLU A 71 1.31 -13.91 17.72
C GLU A 71 1.24 -12.86 16.60
N ILE A 72 1.01 -13.31 15.37
CA ILE A 72 0.82 -12.44 14.19
C ILE A 72 -0.68 -12.35 13.90
N PHE A 73 -1.18 -11.12 13.80
CA PHE A 73 -2.58 -10.86 13.45
C PHE A 73 -2.71 -10.69 11.92
N ASP A 74 -2.80 -11.82 11.22
CA ASP A 74 -2.94 -11.90 9.76
C ASP A 74 -4.36 -12.34 9.38
N ASN A 75 -5.24 -11.37 9.11
CA ASN A 75 -6.62 -11.64 8.69
C ASN A 75 -6.75 -11.79 7.16
N GLY A 76 -5.64 -12.01 6.46
CA GLY A 76 -5.58 -12.04 5.00
C GLY A 76 -5.72 -10.66 4.36
N ILE A 77 -5.76 -10.65 3.02
CA ILE A 77 -6.02 -9.46 2.22
C ILE A 77 -7.52 -9.19 2.23
N PHE A 78 -7.96 -7.93 2.27
CA PHE A 78 -9.39 -7.57 2.35
C PHE A 78 -10.20 -8.27 3.47
N TYR A 79 -9.55 -8.63 4.57
CA TYR A 79 -10.20 -9.26 5.73
C TYR A 79 -10.89 -10.59 5.40
N SER A 80 -10.15 -11.51 4.76
CA SER A 80 -10.41 -12.96 4.63
C SER A 80 -9.82 -13.57 3.35
N CYS A 81 -9.34 -12.75 2.40
CA CYS A 81 -8.72 -13.27 1.18
C CYS A 81 -7.33 -13.82 1.51
N ASN A 82 -7.24 -15.14 1.59
CA ASN A 82 -5.97 -15.84 1.65
C ASN A 82 -5.53 -16.20 0.23
N ILE A 83 -4.38 -15.66 -0.18
CA ILE A 83 -3.72 -16.05 -1.42
C ILE A 83 -2.88 -17.32 -1.20
N GLU A 84 -2.82 -18.17 -2.21
CA GLU A 84 -2.21 -19.49 -2.14
C GLU A 84 -0.99 -19.56 -3.07
N VAL A 85 0.07 -20.20 -2.59
CA VAL A 85 1.30 -20.38 -3.35
C VAL A 85 1.04 -21.24 -4.59
N GLY A 86 1.60 -20.84 -5.73
CA GLY A 86 1.43 -21.50 -7.02
C GLY A 86 0.24 -20.98 -7.85
N ASN A 87 -0.65 -20.17 -7.25
CA ASN A 87 -1.77 -19.57 -7.96
C ASN A 87 -1.39 -18.23 -8.61
N THR A 88 -2.06 -17.94 -9.72
CA THR A 88 -1.87 -16.71 -10.50
C THR A 88 -2.91 -15.66 -10.15
N TYR A 89 -2.45 -14.43 -9.92
CA TYR A 89 -3.29 -13.32 -9.49
C TYR A 89 -3.15 -12.09 -10.38
N THR A 90 -4.24 -11.32 -10.46
CA THR A 90 -4.26 -9.93 -10.90
C THR A 90 -4.47 -9.03 -9.69
N LEU A 91 -3.53 -8.10 -9.48
CA LEU A 91 -3.54 -7.14 -8.38
C LEU A 91 -3.66 -5.72 -8.95
N ASN A 92 -4.60 -4.92 -8.44
CA ASN A 92 -4.61 -3.48 -8.66
C ASN A 92 -4.22 -2.76 -7.39
N LEU A 93 -3.19 -1.93 -7.49
CA LEU A 93 -2.62 -1.15 -6.41
C LEU A 93 -2.69 0.34 -6.79
N ILE A 94 -3.28 1.16 -5.94
CA ILE A 94 -3.27 2.61 -6.10
C ILE A 94 -2.26 3.21 -5.15
N GLN A 95 -1.39 4.09 -5.64
CA GLN A 95 -0.50 4.86 -4.80
C GLN A 95 -1.31 5.75 -3.86
N ILE A 96 -0.99 5.71 -2.57
CA ILE A 96 -1.64 6.53 -1.55
C ILE A 96 -0.59 7.17 -0.64
N THR A 97 -0.99 8.22 0.07
CA THR A 97 -0.16 8.82 1.10
C THR A 97 -0.68 8.44 2.48
N GLN A 98 0.08 8.78 3.52
CA GLN A 98 -0.28 8.51 4.92
C GLN A 98 -1.69 8.99 5.28
N ASP A 99 -2.11 10.13 4.72
CA ASP A 99 -3.40 10.77 5.00
C ASP A 99 -4.59 9.94 4.50
N SER A 100 -4.35 8.99 3.58
CA SER A 100 -5.38 8.05 3.10
C SER A 100 -5.63 6.88 4.07
N ILE A 101 -4.81 6.76 5.13
CA ILE A 101 -5.00 5.79 6.20
C ILE A 101 -5.72 6.51 7.35
N PRO A 102 -6.88 6.02 7.82
CA PRO A 102 -7.60 6.65 8.93
C PRO A 102 -6.74 6.84 10.18
N ILE A 103 -6.98 7.94 10.93
CA ILE A 103 -6.14 8.34 12.07
C ILE A 103 -6.31 7.45 13.29
N GLU A 104 -7.49 6.86 13.41
CA GLU A 104 -7.85 5.90 14.42
C GLU A 104 -7.17 4.53 14.22
N TYR A 105 -6.55 4.29 13.06
CA TYR A 105 -5.83 3.04 12.81
C TYR A 105 -4.41 3.11 13.38
N THR A 106 -4.02 2.13 14.18
CA THR A 106 -2.65 1.96 14.67
C THR A 106 -1.79 1.38 13.54
N SER A 107 -1.51 2.19 12.51
CA SER A 107 -0.85 1.74 11.28
C SER A 107 0.67 1.92 11.34
N TYR A 108 1.42 0.89 10.93
CA TYR A 108 2.88 1.00 10.77
C TYR A 108 3.26 2.19 9.91
N TYR A 109 2.59 2.37 8.76
CA TYR A 109 2.87 3.47 7.83
C TYR A 109 2.51 4.85 8.41
N ARG A 110 1.75 4.92 9.51
CA ARG A 110 1.51 6.19 10.22
C ARG A 110 2.53 6.46 11.32
N ILE A 111 3.06 5.40 11.94
CA ILE A 111 3.95 5.49 13.11
C ILE A 111 5.42 5.55 12.68
N ASN A 112 5.79 4.75 11.69
CA ASN A 112 7.16 4.42 11.30
C ASN A 112 7.54 4.96 9.91
N SER A 113 6.84 5.97 9.40
CA SER A 113 7.11 6.53 8.08
C SER A 113 7.14 8.05 8.09
N ILE A 114 8.12 8.63 7.40
CA ILE A 114 8.19 10.06 7.08
C ILE A 114 7.97 10.21 5.58
N PHE A 115 6.97 11.02 5.20
CA PHE A 115 6.68 11.34 3.81
C PHE A 115 7.31 12.70 3.47
N PRO A 116 8.48 12.74 2.79
CA PRO A 116 9.28 13.96 2.63
C PRO A 116 8.54 15.08 1.86
N ASN A 117 7.59 14.70 1.00
CA ASN A 117 6.80 15.64 0.20
C ASN A 117 5.45 15.99 0.85
N LYS A 118 5.38 16.06 2.19
CA LYS A 118 4.18 16.45 2.96
C LYS A 118 2.90 15.73 2.49
N GLY A 119 2.95 14.42 2.29
CA GLY A 119 1.77 13.65 1.85
C GLY A 119 1.33 13.88 0.39
N ARG A 120 2.17 14.47 -0.48
CA ARG A 120 1.92 14.58 -1.93
C ARG A 120 2.47 13.42 -2.75
N LYS A 121 3.43 12.67 -2.20
CA LYS A 121 3.99 11.46 -2.80
C LYS A 121 3.79 10.28 -1.87
N SER A 122 3.73 9.09 -2.46
CA SER A 122 3.52 7.83 -1.75
C SER A 122 4.83 7.19 -1.29
N GLU A 123 5.97 7.71 -1.76
CA GLU A 123 7.31 7.36 -1.28
C GLU A 123 7.50 7.83 0.17
N PHE A 124 8.02 6.95 1.01
CA PHE A 124 8.29 7.23 2.41
C PHE A 124 9.69 6.77 2.83
N ILE A 125 10.18 7.38 3.91
CA ILE A 125 11.39 6.95 4.61
C ILE A 125 10.94 6.24 5.87
N GLU A 126 11.44 5.02 6.08
CA GLU A 126 11.14 4.25 7.28
C GLU A 126 11.95 4.78 8.47
N ILE A 127 11.31 4.90 9.64
CA ILE A 127 11.95 5.34 10.88
C ILE A 127 11.74 4.31 11.99
N SER A 128 12.76 4.20 12.85
CA SER A 128 12.68 3.36 14.05
C SER A 128 11.91 4.07 15.15
N LYS A 129 10.77 3.49 15.50
CA LYS A 129 9.88 3.99 16.55
C LYS A 129 9.04 2.83 17.07
N ASP A 130 9.36 2.36 18.26
CA ASP A 130 8.53 1.37 18.94
C ASP A 130 7.22 2.02 19.40
N SER A 131 6.14 1.25 19.36
CA SER A 131 4.86 1.61 19.96
C SER A 131 4.34 0.44 20.79
N ALA A 132 3.49 0.70 21.77
CA ALA A 132 2.74 -0.36 22.43
C ALA A 132 1.94 -1.16 21.38
N PHE A 133 1.73 -2.45 21.63
CA PHE A 133 0.85 -3.27 20.80
C PHE A 133 -0.58 -2.78 20.96
N ASP A 134 -1.19 -2.33 19.86
CA ASP A 134 -2.59 -1.90 19.81
C ASP A 134 -3.16 -2.26 18.43
N TYR A 135 -3.92 -3.37 18.36
CA TYR A 135 -4.57 -3.80 17.12
C TYR A 135 -5.85 -3.01 16.88
N LYS A 136 -5.76 -1.95 16.06
CA LYS A 136 -6.92 -1.13 15.68
C LYS A 136 -6.89 -0.77 14.21
N GLY A 137 -7.86 -1.28 13.46
CA GLY A 137 -8.11 -0.88 12.07
C GLY A 137 -7.93 -1.98 11.05
N ARG A 138 -7.92 -1.57 9.78
CA ARG A 138 -7.94 -2.45 8.60
C ARG A 138 -6.62 -2.36 7.82
N TYR A 139 -5.64 -3.19 8.18
CA TYR A 139 -4.30 -3.24 7.56
C TYR A 139 -4.22 -4.15 6.33
N ASP A 140 -5.25 -4.96 6.13
CA ASP A 140 -5.46 -5.98 5.10
C ASP A 140 -5.37 -5.47 3.65
N LYS A 141 -5.33 -4.15 3.45
CA LYS A 141 -5.36 -3.50 2.14
C LYS A 141 -4.19 -2.55 1.87
N TYR A 142 -3.29 -2.36 2.83
CA TYR A 142 -2.17 -1.42 2.69
C TYR A 142 -0.86 -2.17 2.54
N PHE A 143 -0.10 -1.80 1.51
CA PHE A 143 1.11 -2.51 1.11
C PHE A 143 2.19 -1.53 0.69
N ASP A 144 3.45 -1.94 0.74
CA ASP A 144 4.54 -1.19 0.14
C ASP A 144 5.34 -2.01 -0.86
N ILE A 145 5.85 -1.32 -1.87
CA ILE A 145 6.81 -1.85 -2.85
C ILE A 145 7.94 -0.84 -2.92
N LYS A 146 9.15 -1.26 -2.50
CA LYS A 146 10.36 -0.40 -2.48
C LYS A 146 10.12 0.95 -1.81
N ASN A 147 9.52 0.94 -0.61
CA ASN A 147 9.21 2.13 0.19
C ASN A 147 8.24 3.13 -0.47
N THR A 148 7.41 2.66 -1.40
CA THR A 148 6.25 3.40 -1.90
C THR A 148 4.98 2.74 -1.38
N LEU A 149 4.08 3.52 -0.77
CA LEU A 149 2.84 3.07 -0.16
C LEU A 149 1.72 2.92 -1.20
N TYR A 150 1.00 1.81 -1.11
CA TYR A 150 -0.12 1.47 -1.96
C TYR A 150 -1.33 1.00 -1.14
N LYS A 151 -2.52 1.19 -1.70
CA LYS A 151 -3.75 0.51 -1.31
C LYS A 151 -4.13 -0.48 -2.40
N MET A 152 -4.33 -1.74 -2.05
CA MET A 152 -4.92 -2.71 -2.98
C MET A 152 -6.40 -2.41 -3.15
N THR A 153 -6.88 -2.41 -4.39
CA THR A 153 -8.28 -2.21 -4.74
C THR A 153 -8.90 -3.41 -5.43
N VAL A 154 -8.07 -4.27 -6.04
CA VAL A 154 -8.52 -5.52 -6.68
C VAL A 154 -7.51 -6.63 -6.41
N LEU A 155 -8.05 -7.81 -6.11
CA LEU A 155 -7.37 -9.10 -6.08
C LEU A 155 -8.25 -10.09 -6.84
N SER A 156 -7.71 -10.74 -7.88
CA SER A 156 -8.43 -11.74 -8.68
C SER A 156 -7.50 -12.89 -9.05
N PRO A 157 -7.93 -14.17 -9.05
CA PRO A 157 -9.24 -14.62 -8.62
C PRO A 157 -9.44 -14.41 -7.11
N ALA A 158 -10.66 -14.06 -6.73
CA ALA A 158 -11.06 -13.85 -5.33
C ALA A 158 -11.61 -15.16 -4.72
N THR A 159 -11.04 -16.31 -5.11
CA THR A 159 -11.61 -17.65 -4.91
C THR A 159 -11.89 -18.01 -3.46
N ASN A 160 -11.19 -17.38 -2.50
CA ASN A 160 -11.38 -17.56 -1.06
C ASN A 160 -11.63 -16.24 -0.31
N CYS A 161 -12.17 -15.23 -0.99
CA CYS A 161 -12.47 -13.93 -0.38
C CYS A 161 -13.90 -13.86 0.18
N LYS A 162 -14.05 -13.45 1.45
CA LYS A 162 -15.31 -12.96 2.01
C LYS A 162 -15.22 -11.44 2.18
N PHE A 163 -15.90 -10.71 1.31
CA PHE A 163 -16.05 -9.27 1.48
C PHE A 163 -17.18 -9.02 2.47
N ASP A 164 -16.84 -8.78 3.74
CA ASP A 164 -17.82 -8.26 4.69
C ASP A 164 -18.15 -6.82 4.23
N HIS A 165 -19.36 -6.65 3.71
CA HIS A 165 -19.91 -5.38 3.21
C HIS A 165 -20.26 -4.43 4.36
#